data_AF-A0A0M8QMB3-F1
#
_entry.id   AF-A0A0M8QMB3-F1
#
_cell.length_a   1.000
_cell.length_b   1.000
_cell.length_c   1.000
_cell.angle_alpha   90.00
_cell.angle_beta   90.00
_cell.angle_gamma   90.00
#
_symmetry.space_group_name_H-M   'P 1'
#
loop_
_entity.id
_entity.type
_entity.pdbx_description
1 polymer ?
#
loop_
_entity_poly.entity_id
_entity_poly.type
_entity_poly.pdbx_seq_one_letter_code
_entity_poly.pdbx_strand_id
1 'polypeptide(L)'
;MSLRMTTRPMLLLLATVLAAGTLTGCGALRELTRDCGGTGGRVKEMAALGILGSRPAGATVARGFEEVDAGCWADSGDVSVYAGRTYAFPGTEAQVAAHYRTAAIRDGWDPEPEAPSDDLCFVKEDMTLRIVFLTAEGLAEDGHGNRPDLTTGAGYSVNADSFMNSGVEAGC
;
A
#
# COMPACT_ATOMS: atom_id res chain seq x y z
N MET A 1 -42.38 28.55 78.27
CA MET A 1 -43.46 27.66 77.81
C MET A 1 -42.90 26.74 76.74
N SER A 2 -43.19 25.45 76.84
CA SER A 2 -42.50 24.37 76.12
C SER A 2 -43.23 23.97 74.82
N LEU A 3 -42.45 23.41 73.89
CA LEU A 3 -42.77 22.53 72.75
C LEU A 3 -43.54 23.11 71.53
N ARG A 4 -42.94 22.95 70.33
CA ARG A 4 -43.25 21.80 69.45
C ARG A 4 -42.29 21.72 68.25
N MET A 5 -41.77 20.52 68.06
CA MET A 5 -40.99 20.05 66.91
C MET A 5 -41.96 19.28 66.00
N THR A 6 -42.01 19.57 64.70
CA THR A 6 -42.59 18.69 63.66
C THR A 6 -42.08 19.19 62.29
N THR A 7 -41.13 18.48 61.66
CA THR A 7 -41.32 17.66 60.42
C THR A 7 -41.98 18.43 59.26
N ARG A 8 -41.47 18.50 58.03
CA ARG A 8 -40.57 17.64 57.25
C ARG A 8 -40.13 18.44 55.99
N PRO A 9 -39.14 17.95 55.22
CA PRO A 9 -38.36 18.70 54.24
C PRO A 9 -39.11 18.84 52.91
N MET A 10 -38.93 19.96 52.20
CA MET A 10 -39.42 20.09 50.83
C MET A 10 -38.23 20.28 49.89
N LEU A 11 -37.99 19.20 49.14
CA LEU A 11 -37.09 18.96 48.03
C LEU A 11 -36.33 20.19 47.47
N LEU A 12 -35.02 20.20 47.67
CA LEU A 12 -34.06 20.81 46.76
C LEU A 12 -33.20 19.68 46.19
N LEU A 13 -33.63 19.15 45.05
CA LEU A 13 -32.85 18.24 44.22
C LEU A 13 -32.89 18.81 42.80
N LEU A 14 -32.02 19.79 42.53
CA LEU A 14 -31.56 20.01 41.18
C LEU A 14 -30.70 18.78 40.81
N ALA A 15 -31.30 17.84 40.09
CA ALA A 15 -30.57 16.76 39.45
C ALA A 15 -29.79 17.35 38.28
N THR A 16 -28.57 17.83 38.54
CA THR A 16 -27.55 17.98 37.49
C THR A 16 -27.12 16.58 37.07
N VAL A 17 -27.74 16.03 36.04
CA VAL A 17 -27.20 14.85 35.33
C VAL A 17 -26.03 15.34 34.49
N LEU A 18 -24.85 15.42 35.11
CA LEU A 18 -23.60 15.49 34.36
C LEU A 18 -23.11 14.08 34.05
N ALA A 19 -22.89 13.86 32.76
CA ALA A 19 -21.88 12.98 32.18
C ALA A 19 -21.92 11.49 32.56
N ALA A 20 -22.51 10.70 31.66
CA ALA A 20 -21.96 9.39 31.31
C ALA A 20 -21.94 9.28 29.78
N GLY A 21 -21.23 10.20 29.12
CA GLY A 21 -20.75 9.95 27.76
C GLY A 21 -19.58 8.97 27.89
N THR A 22 -19.82 7.69 27.63
CA THR A 22 -18.73 6.72 27.57
C THR A 22 -17.76 7.17 26.49
N LEU A 23 -16.55 7.54 26.90
CA LEU A 23 -15.39 7.80 26.06
C LEU A 23 -14.99 6.52 25.32
N THR A 24 -15.77 6.11 24.31
CA THR A 24 -15.31 5.21 23.25
C THR A 24 -14.49 5.96 22.19
N GLY A 25 -14.17 7.24 22.43
CA GLY A 25 -13.55 8.16 21.48
C GLY A 25 -12.04 8.00 21.26
N CYS A 26 -11.33 7.13 22.00
CA CYS A 26 -9.89 6.91 21.74
C CYS A 26 -9.61 5.83 20.68
N GLY A 27 -10.61 5.01 20.32
CA GLY A 27 -10.48 4.01 19.27
C GLY A 27 -10.68 4.59 17.87
N ALA A 28 -11.74 5.40 17.69
CA ALA A 28 -12.08 6.01 16.40
C ALA A 28 -11.04 7.04 15.91
N LEU A 29 -10.30 7.68 16.83
CA LEU A 29 -9.19 8.57 16.47
C LEU A 29 -7.95 7.83 15.95
N ARG A 30 -7.70 6.58 16.37
CA ARG A 30 -6.55 5.79 15.85
C ARG A 30 -6.76 5.30 14.43
N GLU A 31 -8.01 5.06 14.03
CA GLU A 31 -8.39 4.74 12.65
C GLU A 31 -8.11 5.92 11.70
N LEU A 32 -8.30 7.16 12.17
CA LEU A 32 -8.08 8.39 11.41
C LEU A 32 -6.62 8.88 11.39
N THR A 33 -5.72 8.22 12.11
CA THR A 33 -4.29 8.56 12.20
C THR A 33 -3.39 7.38 11.88
N ARG A 34 -3.86 6.40 11.09
CA ARG A 34 -2.98 5.32 10.64
C ARG A 34 -1.86 5.94 9.81
N ASP A 35 -0.64 5.70 10.24
CA ASP A 35 0.58 6.24 9.67
C ASP A 35 1.56 5.09 9.38
N CYS A 36 2.69 5.42 8.76
CA CYS A 36 3.76 4.46 8.48
C CYS A 36 4.56 4.05 9.75
N GLY A 37 4.10 4.40 10.94
CA GLY A 37 4.74 4.05 12.19
C GLY A 37 4.82 2.54 12.38
N GLY A 38 6.05 2.02 12.52
CA GLY A 38 6.29 0.59 12.77
C GLY A 38 6.33 -0.29 11.52
N THR A 39 6.15 0.25 10.31
CA THR A 39 6.18 -0.55 9.07
C THR A 39 7.59 -0.91 8.60
N GLY A 40 8.65 -0.40 9.24
CA GLY A 40 10.03 -0.61 8.80
C GLY A 40 10.46 -2.08 8.68
N GLY A 41 9.84 -2.99 9.43
CA GLY A 41 10.02 -4.44 9.24
C GLY A 41 9.41 -4.93 7.93
N ARG A 42 8.16 -4.54 7.66
CA ARG A 42 7.43 -4.87 6.42
C ARG A 42 8.10 -4.26 5.19
N VAL A 43 8.62 -3.03 5.27
CA VAL A 43 9.38 -2.40 4.16
C VAL A 43 10.60 -3.25 3.78
N LYS A 44 11.35 -3.77 4.78
CA LYS A 44 12.51 -4.65 4.51
C LYS A 44 12.10 -5.99 3.93
N GLU A 45 10.98 -6.54 4.38
CA GLU A 45 10.42 -7.77 3.83
C GLU A 45 10.01 -7.58 2.36
N MET A 46 9.27 -6.52 2.06
CA MET A 46 8.85 -6.17 0.69
C MET A 46 10.06 -5.95 -0.22
N ALA A 47 11.08 -5.23 0.25
CA ALA A 47 12.30 -5.01 -0.52
C ALA A 47 13.11 -6.29 -0.80
N ALA A 48 12.90 -7.34 0.00
CA ALA A 48 13.57 -8.63 -0.15
C ALA A 48 12.81 -9.62 -1.05
N LEU A 49 11.64 -9.26 -1.58
CA LEU A 49 10.86 -10.12 -2.46
C LEU A 49 11.67 -10.54 -3.70
N GLY A 50 11.82 -11.85 -3.88
CA GLY A 50 12.63 -12.44 -4.96
C GLY A 50 12.13 -12.07 -6.36
N ILE A 51 10.82 -11.89 -6.51
CA ILE A 51 10.19 -11.52 -7.79
C ILE A 51 10.68 -10.16 -8.30
N LEU A 52 11.06 -9.22 -7.43
CA LEU A 52 11.62 -7.91 -7.80
C LEU A 52 12.97 -8.04 -8.50
N GLY A 53 13.73 -9.09 -8.20
CA GLY A 53 15.01 -9.43 -8.83
C GLY A 53 14.88 -10.32 -10.07
N SER A 54 13.70 -10.90 -10.31
CA SER A 54 13.41 -11.67 -11.51
C SER A 54 13.47 -10.75 -12.73
N ARG A 55 14.05 -11.18 -13.84
CA ARG A 55 14.07 -10.40 -15.09
C ARG A 55 14.38 -11.27 -16.31
N PRO A 56 13.90 -10.90 -17.51
CA PRO A 56 14.33 -11.55 -18.75
C PRO A 56 15.84 -11.47 -18.92
N ALA A 57 16.42 -12.47 -19.60
CA ALA A 57 17.85 -12.46 -19.93
C ALA A 57 18.19 -11.22 -20.78
N GLY A 58 19.22 -10.48 -20.39
CA GLY A 58 19.63 -9.23 -21.04
C GLY A 58 18.97 -7.96 -20.49
N ALA A 59 17.97 -8.09 -19.60
CA ALA A 59 17.48 -6.94 -18.85
C ALA A 59 18.50 -6.54 -17.77
N THR A 60 18.68 -5.23 -17.58
CA THR A 60 19.62 -4.65 -16.62
C THR A 60 18.90 -3.66 -15.72
N VAL A 61 19.38 -3.48 -14.49
CA VAL A 61 18.82 -2.44 -13.62
C VAL A 61 19.01 -1.09 -14.31
N ALA A 62 17.94 -0.30 -14.37
CA ALA A 62 17.97 1.00 -15.00
C ALA A 62 18.94 1.93 -14.26
N ARG A 63 19.70 2.73 -15.01
CA ARG A 63 20.61 3.72 -14.42
C ARG A 63 19.82 4.71 -13.56
N GLY A 64 20.31 5.05 -12.38
CA GLY A 64 19.59 5.92 -11.44
C GLY A 64 18.43 5.24 -10.71
N PHE A 65 18.26 3.92 -10.87
CA PHE A 65 17.33 3.07 -10.13
C PHE A 65 18.04 1.83 -9.56
N GLU A 66 19.31 1.98 -9.17
CA GLU A 66 20.16 0.87 -8.73
C GLU A 66 19.64 0.20 -7.45
N GLU A 67 19.05 0.99 -6.56
CA GLU A 67 18.47 0.53 -5.31
C GLU A 67 17.02 0.04 -5.50
N VAL A 68 16.58 -0.84 -4.61
CA VAL A 68 15.14 -1.15 -4.51
C VAL A 68 14.44 0.08 -3.97
N ASP A 69 13.47 0.60 -4.72
CA ASP A 69 12.62 1.69 -4.24
C ASP A 69 11.57 1.09 -3.30
N ALA A 70 11.72 1.29 -1.99
CA ALA A 70 10.83 0.70 -1.02
C ALA A 70 10.49 1.70 0.08
N GLY A 71 9.22 1.72 0.46
CA GLY A 71 8.72 2.69 1.41
C GLY A 71 7.32 2.38 1.88
N CYS A 72 6.73 3.37 2.52
CA CYS A 72 5.36 3.32 2.98
C CYS A 72 4.70 4.66 2.68
N TRP A 73 3.49 4.59 2.16
CA TRP A 73 2.62 5.75 1.96
C TRP A 73 1.37 5.57 2.81
N ALA A 74 0.97 6.66 3.45
CA ALA A 74 -0.27 6.75 4.19
C ALA A 74 -1.08 7.90 3.59
N ASP A 75 -2.20 7.58 2.95
CA ASP A 75 -3.14 8.58 2.46
C ASP A 75 -4.51 8.33 3.09
N SER A 76 -5.07 9.38 3.70
CA SER A 76 -6.45 9.40 4.20
C SER A 76 -6.86 8.23 5.13
N GLY A 77 -5.88 7.60 5.79
CA GLY A 77 -6.08 6.49 6.73
C GLY A 77 -5.72 5.10 6.16
N ASP A 78 -5.48 4.99 4.85
CA ASP A 78 -4.99 3.77 4.22
C ASP A 78 -3.46 3.77 4.18
N VAL A 79 -2.86 2.67 4.64
CA VAL A 79 -1.41 2.50 4.69
C VAL A 79 -1.02 1.40 3.70
N SER A 80 -0.20 1.77 2.72
CA SER A 80 0.41 0.85 1.77
C SER A 80 1.92 0.82 1.96
N VAL A 81 2.49 -0.38 2.04
CA VAL A 81 3.93 -0.60 1.99
C VAL A 81 4.28 -1.10 0.61
N TYR A 82 5.23 -0.46 -0.05
CA TYR A 82 5.61 -0.79 -1.42
C TYR A 82 7.09 -1.17 -1.55
N ALA A 83 7.40 -1.91 -2.60
CA ALA A 83 8.75 -2.12 -3.09
C ALA A 83 8.76 -2.26 -4.61
N GLY A 84 9.72 -1.64 -5.27
CA GLY A 84 9.79 -1.50 -6.71
C GLY A 84 11.20 -1.65 -7.27
N ARG A 85 11.29 -2.17 -8.51
CA ARG A 85 12.54 -2.24 -9.28
C ARG A 85 12.29 -1.84 -10.72
N THR A 86 13.21 -1.03 -11.25
CA THR A 86 13.14 -0.54 -12.63
C THR A 86 14.23 -1.15 -13.49
N TYR A 87 13.86 -1.62 -14.67
CA TYR A 87 14.76 -2.30 -15.60
C TYR A 87 14.75 -1.65 -16.98
N ALA A 88 15.92 -1.61 -17.60
CA ALA A 88 16.09 -1.34 -19.02
C ALA A 88 16.28 -2.68 -19.75
N PHE A 89 15.50 -2.92 -20.79
CA PHE A 89 15.59 -4.13 -21.60
C PHE A 89 15.55 -3.81 -23.09
N PRO A 90 16.55 -4.23 -23.89
CA PRO A 90 16.58 -3.96 -25.33
C PRO A 90 15.62 -4.83 -26.14
N GLY A 91 14.93 -5.80 -25.52
CA GLY A 91 13.93 -6.64 -26.18
C GLY A 91 12.53 -6.04 -26.17
N THR A 92 11.50 -6.89 -26.22
CA THR A 92 10.11 -6.47 -26.39
C THR A 92 9.27 -6.61 -25.12
N GLU A 93 8.19 -5.84 -25.05
CA GLU A 93 7.18 -5.94 -23.99
C GLU A 93 6.59 -7.36 -23.89
N ALA A 94 6.35 -8.02 -25.02
CA ALA A 94 5.85 -9.40 -25.05
C ALA A 94 6.80 -10.40 -24.37
N GLN A 95 8.12 -10.20 -24.48
CA GLN A 95 9.11 -11.03 -23.79
C GLN A 95 9.10 -10.78 -22.27
N VAL A 96 8.94 -9.53 -21.85
CA VAL A 96 8.78 -9.16 -20.44
C VAL A 96 7.50 -9.79 -19.88
N ALA A 97 6.37 -9.65 -20.59
CA ALA A 97 5.09 -10.20 -20.20
C ALA A 97 5.14 -11.73 -20.05
N ALA A 98 5.70 -12.45 -21.02
CA ALA A 98 5.87 -13.90 -20.95
C ALA A 98 6.76 -14.33 -19.77
N HIS A 99 7.84 -13.58 -19.50
CA HIS A 99 8.72 -13.83 -18.37
C HIS A 99 7.96 -13.70 -17.04
N TYR A 100 7.24 -12.60 -16.82
CA TYR A 100 6.58 -12.37 -15.53
C TYR A 100 5.35 -13.24 -15.30
N ARG A 101 4.56 -13.57 -16.33
CA ARG A 101 3.50 -14.58 -16.18
C ARG A 101 4.05 -15.91 -15.66
N THR A 102 5.24 -16.31 -16.13
CA THR A 102 5.88 -17.55 -15.67
C THR A 102 6.52 -17.37 -14.28
N ALA A 103 7.24 -16.28 -14.07
CA ALA A 103 7.99 -16.05 -12.84
C ALA A 103 7.08 -15.81 -11.63
N ALA A 104 5.99 -15.07 -11.81
CA ALA A 104 5.01 -14.76 -10.77
C ALA A 104 4.32 -16.06 -10.28
N ILE A 105 3.80 -16.88 -11.20
CA ILE A 105 3.19 -18.17 -10.87
C ILE A 105 4.17 -19.08 -10.12
N ARG A 106 5.43 -19.15 -10.59
CA ARG A 106 6.47 -19.95 -9.91
C ARG A 106 6.78 -19.44 -8.50
N ASP A 107 6.66 -18.14 -8.27
CA ASP A 107 6.87 -17.49 -6.97
C ASP A 107 5.60 -17.49 -6.09
N GLY A 108 4.52 -18.12 -6.57
CA GLY A 108 3.26 -18.30 -5.84
C GLY A 108 2.31 -17.11 -5.91
N TRP A 109 2.43 -16.28 -6.94
CA TRP A 109 1.45 -15.24 -7.25
C TRP A 109 0.43 -15.75 -8.26
N ASP A 110 -0.81 -15.37 -8.08
CA ASP A 110 -1.90 -15.71 -8.99
C ASP A 110 -2.24 -14.52 -9.88
N PRO A 111 -2.55 -14.70 -11.18
CA PRO A 111 -3.08 -13.63 -12.01
C PRO A 111 -4.37 -13.07 -11.40
N GLU A 112 -4.50 -11.74 -11.38
CA GLU A 112 -5.74 -11.09 -10.92
C GLU A 112 -6.92 -11.50 -11.83
N PRO A 113 -7.95 -12.18 -11.29
CA PRO A 113 -9.05 -12.70 -12.11
C PRO A 113 -9.83 -11.65 -12.90
N GLU A 114 -9.97 -10.44 -12.36
CA GLU A 114 -10.74 -9.36 -12.98
C GLU A 114 -9.89 -8.47 -13.92
N ALA A 115 -8.57 -8.63 -13.90
CA ALA A 115 -7.67 -7.85 -14.73
C ALA A 115 -7.82 -8.23 -16.22
N PRO A 116 -7.74 -7.24 -17.14
CA PRO A 116 -7.54 -7.50 -18.57
C PRO A 116 -6.42 -8.51 -18.83
N SER A 117 -6.59 -9.38 -19.82
CA SER A 117 -5.63 -10.47 -20.10
C SER A 117 -4.22 -9.99 -20.50
N ASP A 118 -4.12 -8.76 -20.98
CA ASP A 118 -2.89 -8.05 -21.32
C ASP A 118 -2.24 -7.37 -20.12
N ASP A 119 -2.98 -7.12 -19.04
CA ASP A 119 -2.43 -6.58 -17.81
C ASP A 119 -1.56 -7.62 -17.09
N LEU A 120 -0.46 -7.13 -16.53
CA LEU A 120 0.48 -7.92 -15.75
C LEU A 120 0.27 -7.61 -14.27
N CYS A 121 -0.95 -7.86 -13.80
CA CYS A 121 -1.32 -7.81 -12.39
C CYS A 121 -1.42 -9.22 -11.80
N PHE A 122 -0.84 -9.39 -10.62
CA PHE A 122 -0.90 -10.61 -9.84
C PHE A 122 -1.16 -10.29 -8.38
N VAL A 123 -1.75 -11.23 -7.67
CA VAL A 123 -2.07 -11.13 -6.24
C VAL A 123 -1.41 -12.27 -5.47
N LYS A 124 -1.07 -12.00 -4.21
CA LYS A 124 -0.56 -12.99 -3.27
C LYS A 124 -0.84 -12.52 -1.84
N GLU A 125 -1.70 -13.24 -1.13
CA GLU A 125 -2.12 -12.85 0.23
C GLU A 125 -2.68 -11.40 0.25
N ASP A 126 -2.05 -10.50 1.01
CA ASP A 126 -2.40 -9.08 1.10
C ASP A 126 -1.64 -8.19 0.10
N MET A 127 -0.93 -8.80 -0.86
CA MET A 127 -0.05 -8.11 -1.80
C MET A 127 -0.59 -8.12 -3.23
N THR A 128 -0.30 -7.05 -3.95
CA THR A 128 -0.41 -6.98 -5.41
C THR A 128 0.99 -6.84 -6.02
N LEU A 129 1.14 -7.34 -7.25
CA LEU A 129 2.34 -7.21 -8.06
C LEU A 129 1.93 -6.71 -9.44
N ARG A 130 2.50 -5.59 -9.88
CA ARG A 130 2.29 -5.02 -11.22
C ARG A 130 3.58 -4.89 -11.98
N ILE A 131 3.53 -5.23 -13.26
CA ILE A 131 4.60 -4.94 -14.21
C ILE A 131 4.08 -3.88 -15.16
N VAL A 132 4.72 -2.71 -15.17
CA VAL A 132 4.29 -1.54 -15.94
C VAL A 132 5.37 -1.15 -16.94
N PHE A 133 5.00 -1.00 -18.21
CA PHE A 133 5.90 -0.51 -19.24
C PHE A 133 6.03 1.00 -19.17
N LEU A 134 7.27 1.49 -19.23
CA LEU A 134 7.59 2.89 -19.04
C LEU A 134 7.43 3.67 -20.34
N THR A 135 6.68 4.76 -20.27
CA THR A 135 6.53 5.71 -21.36
C THR A 135 7.26 7.00 -21.02
N ALA A 136 7.63 7.78 -22.05
CA ALA A 136 8.27 9.08 -21.83
C ALA A 136 7.38 10.05 -21.05
N GLU A 137 6.05 9.94 -21.22
CA GLU A 137 5.05 10.73 -20.51
C GLU A 137 5.00 10.35 -19.02
N GLY A 138 4.81 9.06 -18.70
CA GLY A 138 4.75 8.61 -17.30
C GLY A 138 6.04 8.92 -16.53
N LEU A 139 7.20 8.73 -17.16
CA LEU A 139 8.49 9.11 -16.57
C LEU A 139 8.61 10.63 -16.31
N ALA A 140 7.98 11.46 -17.12
CA ALA A 140 7.97 12.91 -16.88
C ALA A 140 7.02 13.28 -15.73
N GLU A 141 5.86 12.65 -15.65
CA GLU A 141 4.89 12.82 -14.55
C GLU A 141 5.48 12.41 -13.20
N ASP A 142 6.22 11.31 -13.16
CA ASP A 142 6.92 10.81 -11.97
C ASP A 142 8.18 11.64 -11.62
N GLY A 143 8.50 12.68 -12.40
CA GLY A 143 9.64 13.57 -12.15
C GLY A 143 11.00 12.97 -12.54
N HIS A 144 11.02 11.87 -13.29
CA HIS A 144 12.25 11.25 -13.82
C HIS A 144 12.75 11.89 -15.12
N GLY A 145 11.93 12.74 -15.74
CA GLY A 145 12.28 13.52 -16.92
C GLY A 145 12.53 12.67 -18.16
N ASN A 146 13.35 13.17 -19.09
CA ASN A 146 13.63 12.47 -20.34
C ASN A 146 14.63 11.33 -20.13
N ARG A 147 14.17 10.08 -20.33
CA ARG A 147 14.94 8.84 -20.13
C ARG A 147 14.90 7.96 -21.40
N PRO A 148 15.62 8.33 -22.47
CA PRO A 148 15.62 7.56 -23.72
C PRO A 148 16.16 6.13 -23.54
N ASP A 149 16.98 5.91 -22.51
CA ASP A 149 17.47 4.58 -22.10
C ASP A 149 16.36 3.63 -21.64
N LEU A 150 15.19 4.17 -21.25
CA LEU A 150 14.02 3.40 -20.82
C LEU A 150 12.90 3.35 -21.86
N THR A 151 12.92 4.23 -22.86
CA THR A 151 11.83 4.36 -23.84
C THR A 151 12.20 3.92 -25.26
N THR A 152 13.48 3.65 -25.55
CA THR A 152 13.92 3.13 -26.86
C THR A 152 13.74 1.60 -26.99
N GLY A 153 13.44 0.91 -25.90
CA GLY A 153 13.12 -0.52 -25.83
C GLY A 153 12.00 -0.75 -24.81
N ALA A 154 11.92 -1.95 -24.23
CA ALA A 154 10.98 -2.25 -23.16
C ALA A 154 11.57 -1.86 -21.79
N GLY A 155 11.58 -0.56 -21.45
CA GLY A 155 11.76 -0.16 -20.06
C GLY A 155 10.52 -0.51 -19.26
N TYR A 156 10.70 -1.08 -18.06
CA TYR A 156 9.56 -1.48 -17.22
C TYR A 156 9.90 -1.38 -15.74
N SER A 157 8.86 -1.18 -14.91
CA SER A 157 8.92 -1.34 -13.47
C SER A 157 8.23 -2.62 -13.02
N VAL A 158 8.69 -3.16 -11.90
CA VAL A 158 8.06 -4.27 -11.16
C VAL A 158 7.76 -3.73 -9.78
N ASN A 159 6.48 -3.60 -9.47
CA ASN A 159 6.01 -2.93 -8.26
C ASN A 159 5.18 -3.92 -7.44
N ALA A 160 5.54 -4.08 -6.17
CA ALA A 160 4.75 -4.84 -5.21
C ALA A 160 4.21 -3.90 -4.15
N ASP A 161 2.92 -4.00 -3.86
CA ASP A 161 2.22 -3.22 -2.83
C ASP A 161 1.58 -4.18 -1.83
N SER A 162 1.66 -3.87 -0.53
CA SER A 162 1.01 -4.58 0.57
C SER A 162 0.06 -3.62 1.27
N PHE A 163 -1.23 -3.94 1.26
CA PHE A 163 -2.27 -3.11 1.84
C PHE A 163 -2.55 -3.52 3.28
N MET A 164 -2.31 -2.62 4.24
CA MET A 164 -2.55 -2.91 5.66
C MET A 164 -3.96 -2.50 6.06
N ASN A 165 -4.77 -3.46 6.54
CA ASN A 165 -6.09 -3.22 7.15
C ASN A 165 -7.12 -2.49 6.27
N SER A 166 -7.04 -2.64 4.95
CA SER A 166 -7.94 -1.99 3.98
C SER A 166 -9.36 -2.57 3.97
N GLY A 167 -9.57 -3.76 4.56
CA GLY A 167 -10.88 -4.44 4.54
C GLY A 167 -11.34 -4.86 3.12
N VAL A 168 -10.53 -4.57 2.10
CA VAL A 168 -10.69 -4.97 0.71
C VAL A 168 -9.62 -5.99 0.37
N GLU A 169 -9.98 -7.00 -0.41
CA GLU A 169 -9.01 -7.95 -0.95
C GLU A 169 -7.99 -7.19 -1.81
N ALA A 170 -6.74 -7.69 -1.82
CA ALA A 170 -5.71 -7.14 -2.69
C ALA A 170 -6.15 -7.33 -4.14
N GLY A 171 -6.18 -6.25 -4.92
CA GLY A 171 -6.56 -6.27 -6.32
C GLY A 171 -5.92 -5.13 -7.09
N CYS A 172 -5.72 -5.35 -8.39
CA CYS A 172 -5.61 -4.29 -9.38
C CYS A 172 -6.95 -4.20 -10.11
#